data_AF-A0A1A8L323-F1
#
_entry.id   AF-A0A1A8L323-F1
#
_cell.length_a   1.000
_cell.length_b   1.000
_cell.length_c   1.000
_cell.angle_alpha   90.00
_cell.angle_beta   90.00
_cell.angle_gamma   90.00
#
_symmetry.space_group_name_H-M   'P 1'
#
loop_
_entity.id
_entity.type
_entity.pdbx_description
1 polymer ?
#
loop_
_entity_poly.entity_id
_entity_poly.type
_entity_poly.pdbx_seq_one_letter_code
_entity_poly.pdbx_strand_id
1 'polypeptide(L)'
;MLRAALRNAHLFWVTCFVFVPEAGRGSADSGSCHEVKTAYMMRQIGPVELVPERPGAGEPLRVCVHPGPSCCTSKMEDSYMSAVRSETQQKIRSYSFELKYLIAGHTKAYQETFESLLSFTSNLT
;
A
#
# COMPACT_ATOMS: atom_id res chain seq x y z
N MET A 1 45.48 21.13 34.86
CA MET A 1 44.07 21.47 35.12
C MET A 1 43.26 21.74 33.84
N LEU A 2 43.79 22.38 32.78
CA LEU A 2 43.02 22.72 31.57
C LEU A 2 42.63 21.54 30.64
N ARG A 3 43.41 20.44 30.64
CA ARG A 3 43.15 19.27 29.77
C ARG A 3 41.99 18.37 30.22
N ALA A 4 41.62 18.41 31.51
CA ALA A 4 40.52 17.62 32.04
C ALA A 4 39.14 18.24 31.72
N ALA A 5 39.07 19.58 31.67
CA ALA A 5 37.86 20.31 31.32
C ALA A 5 37.47 20.11 29.83
N LEU A 6 38.46 20.07 28.93
CA LEU A 6 38.21 19.91 27.50
C LEU A 6 37.69 18.51 27.13
N ARG A 7 38.16 17.47 27.84
CA ARG A 7 37.70 16.07 27.65
C ARG A 7 36.27 15.87 28.14
N ASN A 8 35.90 16.48 29.26
CA ASN A 8 34.53 16.40 29.79
C ASN A 8 33.53 17.17 28.91
N ALA A 9 33.93 18.28 28.30
CA ALA A 9 33.11 19.02 27.34
C ALA A 9 32.86 18.23 26.05
N HIS A 10 33.87 17.51 25.55
CA HIS A 10 33.74 16.67 24.34
C HIS A 10 32.88 15.41 24.58
N LEU A 11 33.01 14.77 25.75
CA LEU A 11 32.13 13.64 26.10
C LEU A 11 30.67 14.06 26.27
N PHE A 12 30.40 15.23 26.89
CA PHE A 12 29.04 15.76 27.03
C PHE A 12 28.42 16.11 25.67
N TRP A 13 29.21 16.63 24.73
CA TRP A 13 28.74 16.98 23.39
C TRP A 13 28.36 15.74 22.57
N VAL A 14 29.11 14.64 22.70
CA VAL A 14 28.85 13.38 21.99
C VAL A 14 27.64 12.64 22.58
N THR A 15 27.38 12.75 23.89
CA THR A 15 26.21 12.09 24.52
C THR A 15 24.87 12.76 24.22
N CYS A 16 24.86 14.05 23.84
CA CYS A 16 23.61 14.76 23.51
C CYS A 16 23.10 14.51 22.08
N PHE A 17 23.88 13.87 21.21
CA PHE A 17 23.50 13.68 19.80
C PHE A 17 22.58 12.47 19.53
N VAL A 18 22.26 11.66 20.56
CA VAL A 18 21.47 10.40 20.38
C VAL A 18 20.03 10.50 20.90
N PHE A 19 19.62 11.65 21.44
CA PHE A 19 18.21 11.92 21.75
C PHE A 19 17.76 13.20 21.05
N VAL A 20 17.61 13.10 19.73
CA VAL A 20 16.59 13.90 19.05
C VAL A 20 15.32 13.05 19.12
N PRO A 21 14.35 13.36 20.00
CA PRO A 21 13.02 12.88 19.74
C PRO A 21 12.63 13.54 18.42
N GLU A 22 12.32 12.73 17.41
CA GLU A 22 11.57 13.19 16.25
C GLU A 22 10.27 13.80 16.80
N ALA A 23 10.28 15.11 17.06
CA ALA A 23 9.08 15.87 17.25
C ALA A 23 8.44 15.95 15.86
N GLY A 24 7.72 14.89 15.52
CA GLY A 24 6.90 14.80 14.33
C GLY A 24 6.03 16.04 14.26
N ARG A 25 6.31 16.88 13.26
CA ARG A 25 5.56 18.10 12.99
C ARG A 25 4.30 17.68 12.24
N GLY A 26 3.22 17.42 12.97
CA GLY A 26 1.84 17.31 12.46
C GLY A 26 0.95 18.01 13.48
N SER A 27 0.57 19.26 13.23
CA SER A 27 -0.71 19.68 12.64
C SER A 27 -1.92 19.30 13.51
N ALA A 28 -2.79 20.28 13.72
CA ALA A 28 -3.83 20.33 14.74
C ALA A 28 -4.69 19.04 14.85
N ASP A 29 -5.04 18.71 16.10
CA ASP A 29 -5.90 17.57 16.52
C ASP A 29 -5.20 16.20 16.62
N SER A 30 -4.23 16.10 17.53
CA SER A 30 -3.50 14.87 17.88
C SER A 30 -4.35 13.75 18.50
N GLY A 31 -5.68 13.90 18.52
CA GLY A 31 -6.62 12.94 19.10
C GLY A 31 -7.81 12.57 18.21
N SER A 32 -7.83 12.95 16.93
CA SER A 32 -8.95 12.69 16.01
C SER A 32 -8.59 11.78 14.85
N CYS A 33 -9.53 10.93 14.47
CA CYS A 33 -9.43 10.00 13.35
C CYS A 33 -10.06 10.55 12.06
N HIS A 34 -10.25 11.86 11.98
CA HIS A 34 -10.93 12.52 10.85
C HIS A 34 -10.27 12.23 9.49
N GLU A 35 -8.94 12.24 9.42
CA GLU A 35 -8.21 11.93 8.18
C GLU A 35 -8.45 10.48 7.74
N VAL A 36 -8.37 9.54 8.69
CA VAL A 36 -8.64 8.12 8.45
C VAL A 36 -10.08 7.90 7.99
N LYS A 37 -11.04 8.58 8.63
CA LYS A 37 -12.47 8.52 8.28
C LYS A 37 -12.72 9.04 6.87
N THR A 38 -12.07 10.13 6.51
CA THR A 38 -12.14 10.71 5.16
C THR A 38 -11.54 9.77 4.13
N ALA A 39 -10.36 9.20 4.39
CA ALA A 39 -9.72 8.25 3.48
C ALA A 39 -10.55 6.96 3.29
N TYR A 40 -11.17 6.45 4.36
CA TYR A 40 -12.03 5.28 4.33
C TYR A 40 -13.29 5.52 3.47
N MET A 41 -13.91 6.69 3.64
CA MET A 41 -15.08 7.12 2.86
C MET A 41 -14.73 7.32 1.38
N MET A 42 -13.67 8.06 1.08
CA MET A 42 -13.28 8.38 -0.30
C MET A 42 -12.94 7.12 -1.11
N ARG A 43 -12.42 6.08 -0.46
CA ARG A 43 -12.13 4.79 -1.08
C ARG A 43 -13.33 3.82 -1.10
N GLN A 44 -14.48 4.23 -0.55
CA GLN A 44 -15.71 3.43 -0.51
C GLN A 44 -15.49 2.02 0.07
N ILE A 45 -14.66 1.91 1.11
CA ILE A 45 -14.25 0.62 1.66
C ILE A 45 -15.42 -0.06 2.40
N GLY A 46 -16.28 0.73 3.03
CA GLY A 46 -17.45 0.24 3.76
C GLY A 46 -18.19 1.37 4.49
N PRO A 47 -19.05 1.03 5.47
CA PRO A 47 -19.76 2.01 6.28
C PRO A 47 -18.80 2.89 7.09
N VAL A 48 -18.95 4.20 6.98
CA VAL A 48 -18.02 5.20 7.53
C VAL A 48 -18.03 5.21 9.07
N GLU A 49 -19.11 4.71 9.67
CA GLU A 49 -19.30 4.55 11.12
C GLU A 49 -18.35 3.52 11.74
N LEU A 50 -17.71 2.67 10.92
CA LEU A 50 -16.70 1.72 11.38
C LEU A 50 -15.39 2.40 11.79
N VAL A 51 -15.18 3.65 11.37
CA VAL A 51 -14.04 4.48 11.79
C VAL A 51 -14.44 5.26 13.05
N PRO A 52 -13.71 5.08 14.16
CA PRO A 52 -13.97 5.83 15.39
C PRO A 52 -13.65 7.32 15.20
N GLU A 53 -14.18 8.19 16.06
CA GLU A 53 -13.82 9.62 16.03
C GLU A 53 -12.45 9.90 16.65
N ARG A 54 -12.01 9.07 17.59
CA ARG A 54 -10.74 9.22 18.31
C ARG A 54 -9.98 7.89 18.38
N PRO A 55 -8.64 7.91 18.48
CA PRO A 55 -7.84 6.70 18.63
C PRO A 55 -8.23 5.93 19.90
N GLY A 56 -8.48 4.63 19.75
CA GLY A 56 -8.76 3.72 20.87
C GLY A 56 -7.55 2.88 21.24
N ALA A 57 -7.53 2.32 22.45
CA ALA A 57 -6.60 1.24 22.80
C ALA A 57 -6.81 0.09 21.80
N GLY A 58 -5.78 -0.24 21.04
CA GLY A 58 -5.90 -1.14 19.88
C GLY A 58 -6.52 -2.48 20.25
N GLU A 59 -7.62 -2.83 19.58
CA GLU A 59 -8.08 -4.22 19.53
C GLU A 59 -7.06 -5.08 18.77
N PRO A 60 -7.00 -6.40 19.02
CA PRO A 60 -6.12 -7.28 18.26
C PRO A 60 -6.56 -7.33 16.79
N LEU A 61 -5.83 -6.60 15.95
CA LEU A 61 -5.94 -6.63 14.49
C LEU A 61 -5.20 -7.86 13.95
N ARG A 62 -5.68 -8.41 12.84
CA ARG A 62 -5.16 -9.65 12.23
C ARG A 62 -4.01 -9.40 11.26
N VAL A 63 -4.00 -8.26 10.59
CA VAL A 63 -3.06 -7.93 9.52
C VAL A 63 -2.24 -6.70 9.88
N CYS A 64 -2.92 -5.63 10.30
CA CYS A 64 -2.29 -4.38 10.68
C CYS A 64 -1.66 -4.50 12.07
N VAL A 65 -0.39 -4.14 12.19
CA VAL A 65 0.32 -4.08 13.49
C VAL A 65 0.69 -2.63 13.76
N HIS A 66 0.16 -2.06 14.84
CA HIS A 66 0.45 -0.69 15.25
C HIS A 66 0.72 -0.63 16.75
N PRO A 67 1.86 -0.06 17.21
CA PRO A 67 2.13 0.12 18.62
C PRO A 67 1.29 1.29 19.18
N GLY A 68 0.56 1.07 20.28
CA GLY A 68 -0.23 2.11 20.94
C GLY A 68 -1.63 2.33 20.34
N PRO A 69 -2.32 3.41 20.70
CA PRO A 69 -3.69 3.64 20.27
C PRO A 69 -3.80 3.86 18.76
N SER A 70 -4.88 3.38 18.15
CA SER A 70 -5.08 3.46 16.70
C SER A 70 -6.52 3.85 16.33
N CYS A 71 -6.69 4.35 15.11
CA CYS A 71 -7.99 4.61 14.49
C CYS A 71 -8.58 3.39 13.76
N CYS A 72 -7.89 2.25 13.80
CA CYS A 72 -8.34 1.03 13.16
C CYS A 72 -9.12 0.15 14.14
N THR A 73 -10.27 -0.33 13.69
CA THR A 73 -11.08 -1.33 14.40
C THR A 73 -11.01 -2.66 13.65
N SER A 74 -11.27 -3.78 14.34
CA SER A 74 -11.30 -5.09 13.67
C SER A 74 -12.32 -5.13 12.52
N LYS A 75 -13.47 -4.46 12.66
CA LYS A 75 -14.49 -4.38 11.60
C LYS A 75 -14.05 -3.53 10.40
N MET A 76 -13.34 -2.43 10.65
CA MET A 76 -12.74 -1.61 9.59
C MET A 76 -11.67 -2.41 8.84
N GLU A 77 -10.82 -3.16 9.54
CA GLU A 77 -9.81 -4.03 8.94
C GLU A 77 -10.45 -5.13 8.08
N ASP A 78 -11.51 -5.78 8.57
CA ASP A 78 -12.25 -6.80 7.81
C ASP A 78 -12.84 -6.23 6.50
N SER A 79 -13.33 -5.00 6.55
CA SER A 79 -13.84 -4.30 5.37
C SER A 79 -12.72 -4.02 4.36
N TYR A 80 -11.56 -3.55 4.82
CA TYR A 80 -10.37 -3.41 3.97
C TYR A 80 -9.94 -4.74 3.36
N MET A 81 -9.91 -5.82 4.15
CA MET A 81 -9.54 -7.14 3.64
C MET A 81 -10.49 -7.60 2.53
N SER A 82 -11.79 -7.35 2.68
CA SER A 82 -12.79 -7.67 1.66
C SER A 82 -12.60 -6.84 0.38
N ALA A 83 -12.37 -5.53 0.53
CA ALA A 83 -12.17 -4.59 -0.57
C ALA A 83 -10.88 -4.89 -1.35
N VAL A 84 -9.76 -5.14 -0.66
CA VAL A 84 -8.49 -5.50 -1.30
C VAL A 84 -8.60 -6.82 -2.03
N ARG A 85 -9.31 -7.80 -1.45
CA ARG A 85 -9.52 -9.11 -2.08
C ARG A 85 -10.33 -8.96 -3.37
N SER A 86 -11.42 -8.21 -3.36
CA SER A 86 -12.26 -7.99 -4.54
C SER A 86 -11.51 -7.20 -5.62
N GLU A 87 -10.84 -6.11 -5.26
CA GLU A 87 -10.05 -5.29 -6.17
C GLU A 87 -8.93 -6.12 -6.83
N THR A 88 -8.19 -6.90 -6.04
CA THR A 88 -7.10 -7.74 -6.53
C THR A 88 -7.62 -8.82 -7.46
N GLN A 89 -8.72 -9.49 -7.09
CA GLN A 89 -9.34 -10.51 -7.93
C GLN A 89 -9.83 -9.91 -9.25
N GLN A 90 -10.40 -8.71 -9.22
CA GLN A 90 -10.83 -7.99 -10.42
C GLN A 90 -9.64 -7.62 -11.30
N LYS A 91 -8.56 -7.08 -10.74
CA LYS A 91 -7.32 -6.76 -11.48
C LYS A 91 -6.73 -8.00 -12.15
N ILE A 92 -6.60 -9.10 -11.40
CA ILE A 92 -6.09 -10.37 -11.95
C ILE A 92 -6.96 -10.83 -13.13
N ARG A 93 -8.29 -10.80 -12.99
CA ARG A 93 -9.21 -11.17 -14.08
C ARG A 93 -9.05 -10.25 -15.30
N SER A 94 -8.99 -8.94 -15.08
CA SER A 94 -8.84 -7.94 -16.14
C SER A 94 -7.54 -8.15 -16.93
N TYR A 95 -6.40 -8.19 -16.24
CA TYR A 95 -5.10 -8.41 -16.88
C TYR A 95 -5.01 -9.77 -17.55
N SER A 96 -5.56 -10.81 -16.93
CA SER A 96 -5.59 -12.14 -17.54
C SER A 96 -6.40 -12.15 -18.83
N PHE A 97 -7.53 -11.45 -18.87
CA PHE A 97 -8.35 -11.35 -20.07
C PHE A 97 -7.63 -10.58 -21.18
N GLU A 98 -7.06 -9.42 -20.85
CA GLU A 98 -6.30 -8.61 -21.79
C GLU A 98 -5.12 -9.39 -22.39
N LEU A 99 -4.31 -10.04 -21.54
CA LEU A 99 -3.18 -10.85 -21.99
C LEU A 99 -3.62 -12.02 -22.88
N LYS A 100 -4.67 -12.75 -22.49
CA LYS A 100 -5.21 -13.86 -23.32
C LYS A 100 -5.69 -13.35 -24.67
N TYR A 101 -6.36 -12.21 -24.69
CA TYR A 101 -6.84 -11.59 -25.92
C TYR A 101 -5.68 -11.22 -26.85
N LEU A 102 -4.63 -10.57 -26.32
CA LEU A 102 -3.45 -10.20 -27.10
C LEU A 102 -2.73 -11.42 -27.65
N ILE A 103 -2.48 -12.44 -26.82
CA ILE A 103 -1.81 -13.67 -27.25
C ILE A 103 -2.62 -14.36 -28.35
N ALA A 104 -3.93 -14.53 -28.15
CA ALA A 104 -4.80 -15.14 -29.16
C ALA A 104 -4.81 -14.34 -30.48
N GLY A 105 -4.84 -13.01 -30.40
CA GLY A 105 -4.72 -12.13 -31.55
C GLY A 105 -3.41 -12.30 -32.31
N HIS A 106 -2.28 -12.33 -31.60
CA HIS A 106 -0.95 -12.54 -32.20
C HIS A 106 -0.82 -13.94 -32.81
N THR A 107 -1.29 -14.99 -32.12
CA THR A 107 -1.28 -16.36 -32.65
C THR A 107 -2.11 -16.44 -33.93
N LYS A 108 -3.31 -15.85 -33.95
CA LYS A 108 -4.16 -15.83 -35.14
C LYS A 108 -3.48 -15.11 -36.32
N ALA A 109 -2.95 -13.91 -36.09
CA ALA A 109 -2.30 -13.13 -37.14
C ALA A 109 -1.06 -13.85 -37.70
N TYR A 110 -0.28 -14.50 -36.84
CA TYR A 110 0.86 -15.32 -37.26
C TYR A 110 0.40 -16.50 -38.14
N GLN A 111 -0.61 -17.24 -37.68
CA GLN A 111 -1.14 -18.38 -38.40
C GLN A 111 -1.68 -17.99 -39.78
N GLU A 112 -2.50 -16.93 -39.86
CA GLU A 112 -3.04 -16.43 -41.14
C GLU A 112 -1.92 -16.00 -42.11
N THR A 113 -0.88 -15.34 -41.59
CA THR A 113 0.28 -14.93 -42.41
C THR A 113 1.05 -16.15 -42.90
N PHE A 114 1.29 -17.13 -42.04
CA PHE A 114 2.02 -18.34 -42.39
C PHE A 114 1.26 -19.19 -43.41
N GLU A 115 -0.03 -19.39 -43.24
CA GLU A 115 -0.90 -20.10 -44.19
C GLU A 115 -0.94 -19.38 -45.55
N SER A 116 -1.01 -18.05 -45.55
CA SER A 116 -0.93 -17.24 -46.78
C SER A 116 0.39 -17.48 -47.52
N LEU A 117 1.52 -17.45 -46.82
CA LEU A 117 2.83 -17.72 -47.41
C LEU A 117 2.92 -19.14 -47.99
N LEU A 118 2.45 -20.15 -47.26
CA LEU A 118 2.41 -21.53 -47.76
C LEU A 118 1.56 -21.64 -49.02
N SER A 119 0.36 -21.07 -49.02
CA SER A 119 -0.52 -21.09 -50.18
C SER A 119 0.14 -20.42 -51.40
N PHE A 120 0.79 -19.27 -51.22
CA PHE A 120 1.50 -18.58 -52.29
C PHE A 120 2.62 -19.43 -52.88
N THR A 121 3.45 -20.06 -52.03
CA THR A 121 4.55 -20.93 -52.51
C THR A 121 4.03 -22.18 -53.23
N SER A 122 2.95 -22.79 -52.73
CA SER A 122 2.37 -23.99 -53.37
C SER A 122 1.79 -23.71 -54.76
N ASN A 123 1.26 -22.50 -54.99
CA ASN A 123 0.75 -22.10 -56.31
C ASN A 123 1.87 -21.77 -57.31
N LEU A 124 3.09 -21.53 -56.83
CA LEU A 124 4.27 -21.24 -57.66
C LEU A 124 5.06 -22.49 -58.06
N THR A 125 4.74 -23.65 -57.47
CA THR A 125 5.40 -24.94 -57.72
C THR A 125 4.52 -25.82 -58.59
#